data_AF-A0A839HF43-F1
#
_entry.id   AF-A0A839HF43-F1
#
_cell.length_a   1.000
_cell.length_b   1.000
_cell.length_c   1.000
_cell.angle_alpha   90.00
_cell.angle_beta   90.00
_cell.angle_gamma   90.00
#
_symmetry.space_group_name_H-M   'P 1'
#
loop_
_entity.id
_entity.type
_entity.pdbx_description
1 polymer ?
#
loop_
_entity_poly.entity_id
_entity_poly.type
_entity_poly.pdbx_seq_one_letter_code
_entity_poly.pdbx_strand_id
1 'polypeptide(L)'
;MLHGGRRHDFHLLKQEFPPELPWFENCTIRVDSGYTGIVNSYPCKNVSIPHKKSKNKPLTNELKTTNKQLASERIFVEHSIAGLKRFRILSDRLRIHNFDLYDKILGVCAGLWNFNLAN
;
A
#
# COMPACT_ATOMS: atom_id res chain seq x y z
N MET A 1 2.16 -5.40 -12.20
CA MET A 1 2.12 -4.27 -13.14
C MET A 1 3.11 -3.21 -12.67
N LEU A 2 4.32 -3.21 -13.23
CA LEU A 2 5.31 -2.16 -13.00
C LEU A 2 4.98 -0.93 -13.85
N HIS A 3 4.37 0.08 -13.24
CA HIS A 3 4.04 1.34 -13.91
C HIS A 3 5.24 2.31 -13.86
N GLY A 4 5.47 3.06 -14.95
CA GLY A 4 6.57 4.03 -15.04
C GLY A 4 6.49 5.13 -13.97
N GLY A 5 7.63 5.53 -13.41
CA GLY A 5 7.76 6.37 -12.19
C GLY A 5 7.28 7.83 -12.26
N ARG A 6 6.45 8.21 -13.23
CA ARG A 6 5.86 9.57 -13.37
C ARG A 6 4.39 9.66 -12.93
N ARG A 7 3.74 8.54 -12.59
CA ARG A 7 2.32 8.54 -12.21
C ARG A 7 2.17 8.53 -10.69
N HIS A 8 1.27 9.37 -10.19
CA HIS A 8 0.92 9.39 -8.77
C HIS A 8 0.23 8.08 -8.38
N ASP A 9 0.56 7.52 -7.22
CA ASP A 9 0.09 6.19 -6.81
C ASP A 9 -1.45 6.08 -6.77
N PHE A 10 -2.13 7.17 -6.38
CA PHE A 10 -3.60 7.20 -6.41
C PHE A 10 -4.20 7.09 -7.81
N HIS A 11 -3.49 7.56 -8.84
CA HIS A 11 -3.93 7.38 -10.22
C HIS A 11 -3.78 5.93 -10.66
N LEU A 12 -2.66 5.27 -10.28
CA LEU A 12 -2.48 3.84 -10.53
C LEU A 12 -3.58 3.02 -9.85
N LEU A 13 -3.92 3.36 -8.60
CA LEU A 13 -5.02 2.72 -7.89
C LEU A 13 -6.35 2.83 -8.66
N LYS A 14 -6.65 3.99 -9.27
CA LYS A 14 -7.85 4.15 -10.12
C LYS A 14 -7.80 3.36 -11.42
N GLN A 15 -6.62 3.10 -11.96
CA GLN A 15 -6.46 2.27 -13.16
C GLN A 15 -6.68 0.79 -12.84
N GLU A 16 -6.13 0.31 -11.73
CA GLU A 16 -6.29 -1.08 -11.29
C GLU A 16 -7.69 -1.35 -10.72
N PHE A 17 -8.29 -0.36 -10.04
CA PHE A 17 -9.62 -0.45 -9.44
C PHE A 17 -10.49 0.69 -9.98
N PRO A 18 -11.16 0.51 -11.13
CA PRO A 18 -12.02 1.54 -11.70
C PRO A 18 -13.08 2.04 -10.69
N PRO A 19 -13.18 3.36 -10.41
CA PRO A 19 -14.11 3.94 -9.43
C PRO A 19 -15.61 3.68 -9.71
N GLU A 20 -15.95 3.28 -10.93
CA GLU A 20 -17.31 2.95 -11.36
C GLU A 20 -17.85 1.68 -10.68
N LEU A 21 -16.96 0.88 -10.07
CA LEU A 21 -17.31 -0.37 -9.39
C LEU A 21 -17.14 -0.26 -7.86
N PRO A 22 -17.98 -0.96 -7.07
CA PRO A 22 -17.98 -0.86 -5.61
C PRO A 22 -16.90 -1.73 -4.93
N TRP A 23 -15.65 -1.60 -5.37
CA TRP A 23 -14.53 -2.46 -4.93
C TRP A 23 -14.35 -2.56 -3.41
N PHE A 24 -14.62 -1.48 -2.68
CA PHE A 24 -14.35 -1.39 -1.24
C PHE A 24 -15.60 -1.19 -0.39
N GLU A 25 -16.80 -1.30 -0.98
CA GLU A 25 -18.07 -0.94 -0.33
C GLU A 25 -18.25 -1.66 1.01
N ASN A 26 -17.90 -2.94 1.07
CA ASN A 26 -18.02 -3.78 2.27
C ASN A 26 -16.71 -3.91 3.06
N CYS A 27 -15.66 -3.18 2.68
CA CYS A 27 -14.32 -3.29 3.24
C CYS A 27 -14.03 -2.16 4.25
N THR A 28 -13.46 -2.53 5.38
CA THR A 28 -12.75 -1.58 6.24
C THR A 28 -11.31 -1.48 5.72
N ILE A 29 -10.97 -0.34 5.11
CA ILE A 29 -9.67 -0.15 4.48
C ILE A 29 -8.78 0.79 5.31
N ARG A 30 -7.48 0.54 5.27
CA ARG A 30 -6.46 1.41 5.84
C ARG A 30 -5.55 1.85 4.72
N VAL A 31 -5.32 3.16 4.60
CA VAL A 31 -4.49 3.69 3.50
C VAL A 31 -3.48 4.70 4.01
N ASP A 32 -2.36 4.81 3.28
CA ASP A 32 -1.40 5.86 3.55
C ASP A 32 -1.99 7.24 3.22
N SER A 33 -1.40 8.27 3.81
CA SER A 33 -1.76 9.66 3.66
C SER A 33 -1.63 10.19 2.21
N GLY A 34 -0.98 9.44 1.30
CA GLY A 34 -0.97 9.70 -0.15
C GLY A 34 -2.30 9.38 -0.85
N TYR A 35 -3.19 8.61 -0.20
CA TYR A 35 -4.45 8.13 -0.75
C TYR A 35 -5.67 8.82 -0.11
N THR A 36 -5.50 10.02 0.43
CA THR A 36 -6.60 10.80 1.05
C THR A 36 -7.80 11.02 0.12
N GLY A 37 -7.62 10.94 -1.20
CA GLY A 37 -8.72 11.03 -2.17
C GLY A 37 -9.64 9.80 -2.24
N ILE A 38 -9.31 8.70 -1.55
CA ILE A 38 -10.05 7.44 -1.63
C ILE A 38 -11.49 7.57 -1.12
N VAL A 39 -11.70 8.32 -0.03
CA VAL A 39 -13.02 8.59 0.55
C VAL A 39 -13.97 9.32 -0.41
N ASN A 40 -13.42 10.05 -1.38
CA ASN A 40 -14.21 10.77 -2.37
C ASN A 40 -14.44 9.95 -3.65
N SER A 41 -13.63 8.90 -3.88
CA SER A 41 -13.63 8.15 -5.14
C SER A 41 -14.27 6.78 -5.03
N TYR A 42 -14.40 6.20 -3.83
CA TYR A 42 -14.92 4.85 -3.64
C TYR A 42 -15.90 4.77 -2.47
N PRO A 43 -17.00 4.02 -2.62
CA PRO A 43 -17.79 3.61 -1.45
C PRO A 43 -16.93 2.69 -0.58
N CYS A 44 -16.87 2.97 0.72
CA CYS A 44 -16.10 2.21 1.69
C CYS A 44 -16.90 2.05 2.97
N LYS A 45 -16.88 0.85 3.59
CA LYS A 45 -17.53 0.64 4.90
C LYS A 45 -16.90 1.51 5.98
N ASN A 46 -15.57 1.50 6.05
CA ASN A 46 -14.78 2.35 6.92
C ASN A 46 -13.43 2.63 6.27
N VAL A 47 -12.89 3.83 6.48
CA VAL A 47 -11.56 4.22 5.99
C VAL A 47 -10.74 4.78 7.14
N SER A 48 -9.57 4.20 7.39
CA SER A 48 -8.58 4.75 8.32
C SER A 48 -7.43 5.39 7.54
N ILE A 49 -7.22 6.68 7.77
CA ILE A 49 -6.14 7.46 7.14
C ILE A 49 -5.39 8.22 8.23
N PRO A 50 -4.04 8.20 8.24
CA PRO A 50 -3.27 9.02 9.16
C PRO A 50 -3.61 10.51 9.02
N HIS A 51 -3.79 11.17 10.15
CA HIS A 51 -4.07 12.60 10.19
C HIS A 51 -2.82 13.40 9.81
N LYS A 52 -2.93 14.25 8.78
CA LYS A 52 -1.85 15.16 8.39
C LYS A 52 -1.85 16.42 9.26
N LYS A 53 -0.66 16.83 9.69
CA LYS A 53 -0.46 18.18 10.24
C LYS A 53 -0.59 19.22 9.12
N SER A 54 -1.19 20.36 9.42
CA SER A 54 -1.17 21.54 8.55
C SER A 54 -0.61 22.74 9.30
N LYS A 55 -0.10 23.74 8.56
CA LYS A 55 0.55 24.94 9.12
C LYS A 55 -0.32 25.62 10.20
N ASN A 56 -1.63 25.63 10.01
CA ASN A 56 -2.59 26.29 10.91
C ASN A 56 -3.43 25.28 11.73
N LYS A 57 -3.16 23.98 11.59
CA LYS A 57 -3.88 22.92 12.31
C LYS A 57 -2.87 21.87 12.78
N PRO A 58 -2.19 22.12 13.92
CA PRO A 58 -1.32 21.13 14.52
C PRO A 58 -2.13 19.93 14.99
N LEU A 59 -1.50 18.75 15.05
CA LEU A 59 -2.15 17.55 15.56
C LEU A 59 -2.35 17.68 17.07
N THR A 60 -3.59 17.47 17.53
CA THR A 60 -3.90 17.32 18.95
C THR A 60 -3.26 16.03 19.48
N ASN A 61 -3.17 15.90 20.80
CA ASN A 61 -2.57 14.71 21.42
C ASN A 61 -3.35 13.44 21.08
N GLU A 62 -4.67 13.51 20.98
CA GLU A 62 -5.53 12.40 20.56
C GLU A 62 -5.23 11.92 19.13
N LEU A 63 -5.09 12.87 18.18
CA LEU A 63 -4.73 12.55 16.80
C LEU A 63 -3.32 11.96 16.69
N LYS A 64 -2.38 12.42 17.53
CA LYS A 64 -1.04 11.81 17.61
C LYS A 64 -1.10 10.38 18.13
N THR A 65 -1.89 10.10 19.16
CA THR A 65 -2.07 8.75 19.68
C THR A 65 -2.70 7.83 18.64
N THR A 66 -3.71 8.31 17.92
CA THR A 66 -4.35 7.57 16.81
C THR A 66 -3.32 7.27 15.70
N ASN A 67 -2.56 8.28 15.26
CA ASN A 67 -1.51 8.08 14.27
C ASN A 67 -0.42 7.12 14.76
N LYS A 68 -0.09 7.11 16.06
CA LYS A 68 0.89 6.19 16.64
C LYS A 68 0.41 4.73 16.56
N GLN A 69 -0.86 4.48 16.82
CA GLN A 69 -1.46 3.14 16.67
C GLN A 69 -1.40 2.68 15.21
N LEU A 70 -1.83 3.54 14.27
CA LEU A 70 -1.75 3.25 12.84
C LEU A 70 -0.32 3.01 12.36
N ALA A 71 0.65 3.78 12.87
CA ALA A 71 2.06 3.60 12.56
C ALA A 71 2.58 2.25 13.09
N SER A 72 2.18 1.85 14.30
CA SER A 72 2.58 0.55 14.86
C SER A 72 2.13 -0.62 14.01
N GLU A 73 0.90 -0.57 13.49
CA GLU A 73 0.38 -1.61 12.59
C GLU A 73 1.08 -1.59 11.23
N ARG A 74 1.36 -0.39 10.70
CA ARG A 74 2.10 -0.20 9.45
C ARG A 74 3.49 -0.84 9.49
N ILE A 75 4.19 -0.75 10.63
CA ILE A 75 5.52 -1.36 10.80
C ILE A 75 5.49 -2.87 10.51
N PHE A 76 4.44 -3.59 10.92
CA PHE A 76 4.33 -5.02 10.64
C PHE A 76 4.18 -5.31 9.14
N VAL A 77 3.35 -4.52 8.45
CA VAL A 77 3.16 -4.62 6.99
C VAL A 77 4.46 -4.27 6.25
N GLU A 78 5.16 -3.22 6.67
CA GLU A 78 6.45 -2.83 6.09
C GLU A 78 7.53 -3.88 6.29
N HIS A 79 7.61 -4.50 7.47
CA HIS A 79 8.52 -5.63 7.68
C HIS A 79 8.19 -6.82 6.78
N SER A 80 6.89 -7.11 6.59
CA SER A 80 6.44 -8.16 5.69
C SER A 80 6.85 -7.85 4.24
N ILE A 81 6.64 -6.63 3.75
CA ILE A 81 7.05 -6.23 2.39
C ILE A 81 8.58 -6.22 2.25
N ALA A 82 9.30 -5.70 3.25
CA ALA A 82 10.76 -5.67 3.25
C ALA A 82 11.36 -7.09 3.21
N GLY A 83 10.68 -8.06 3.82
CA GLY A 83 11.05 -9.47 3.78
C GLY A 83 11.15 -10.05 2.36
N LEU A 84 10.40 -9.51 1.38
CA LEU A 84 10.52 -9.90 -0.03
C LEU A 84 11.93 -9.68 -0.59
N LYS A 85 12.69 -8.72 -0.05
CA LYS A 85 14.08 -8.46 -0.46
C LYS A 85 15.05 -9.57 -0.04
N ARG A 86 14.62 -10.58 0.72
CA ARG A 86 15.42 -11.80 0.96
C ARG A 86 15.67 -12.59 -0.33
N PHE A 87 14.76 -12.48 -1.30
CA PHE A 87 14.98 -13.06 -2.62
C PHE A 87 15.91 -12.15 -3.42
N ARG A 88 17.10 -12.66 -3.77
CA ARG A 88 18.11 -11.91 -4.53
C ARG A 88 17.59 -11.34 -5.85
N ILE A 89 16.64 -12.05 -6.47
CA ILE A 89 15.98 -11.60 -7.70
C ILE A 89 15.18 -10.31 -7.51
N LEU A 90 14.75 -9.99 -6.28
CA LEU A 90 14.05 -8.76 -5.92
C LEU A 90 14.97 -7.69 -5.31
N SER A 91 16.13 -8.07 -4.78
CA SER A 91 17.10 -7.12 -4.19
C SER A 91 18.17 -6.63 -5.16
N ASP A 92 18.59 -7.49 -6.08
CA ASP A 92 19.73 -7.22 -6.96
C ASP A 92 19.26 -6.50 -8.24
N ARG A 93 20.18 -5.76 -8.88
CA ARG A 93 19.94 -5.15 -10.20
C ARG A 93 19.82 -6.24 -11.25
N LEU A 94 18.59 -6.55 -11.67
CA LEU A 94 18.36 -7.45 -12.80
C LEU A 94 18.48 -6.73 -14.13
N ARG A 95 19.01 -7.43 -15.14
CA ARG A 95 19.05 -7.00 -16.55
C ARG A 95 17.92 -7.59 -17.39
N ILE A 96 16.91 -8.17 -16.74
CA ILE A 96 15.74 -8.74 -17.41
C ILE A 96 14.87 -7.57 -17.89
N HIS A 97 14.60 -7.52 -19.20
CA HIS A 97 13.76 -6.49 -19.82
C HIS A 97 12.30 -6.92 -20.00
N ASN A 98 11.97 -8.18 -19.67
CA ASN A 98 10.62 -8.70 -19.72
C ASN A 98 9.90 -8.41 -18.38
N PHE A 99 9.03 -7.39 -18.40
CA PHE A 99 8.27 -6.96 -17.23
C PHE A 99 7.23 -7.98 -16.77
N ASP A 100 6.60 -8.71 -17.69
CA ASP A 100 5.61 -9.75 -17.35
C ASP A 100 6.24 -10.90 -16.58
N LEU A 101 7.46 -11.30 -16.98
CA LEU A 101 8.24 -12.29 -16.26
C LEU A 101 8.61 -11.80 -14.86
N TYR A 102 9.01 -10.52 -14.74
CA TYR A 102 9.32 -9.92 -13.44
C TYR A 102 8.09 -9.86 -12.52
N ASP A 103 6.93 -9.48 -13.04
CA ASP A 103 5.67 -9.46 -12.29
C ASP A 103 5.30 -10.87 -11.78
N LYS A 104 5.47 -11.91 -12.61
CA LYS A 104 5.27 -13.30 -12.20
C LYS A 104 6.23 -13.73 -11.09
N ILE A 105 7.52 -13.40 -11.23
CA ILE A 105 8.54 -13.69 -10.21
C ILE A 105 8.18 -13.01 -8.89
N LEU A 106 7.81 -11.73 -8.94
CA LEU A 106 7.38 -10.98 -7.75
C LEU A 106 6.19 -11.66 -7.06
N GLY A 107 5.19 -12.10 -7.83
CA GLY A 107 4.05 -12.84 -7.29
C GLY A 107 4.43 -14.14 -6.61
N VAL A 108 5.32 -14.93 -7.21
CA VAL A 108 5.82 -16.19 -6.61
C VAL A 108 6.59 -15.92 -5.32
N CYS A 109 7.51 -14.95 -5.32
CA CYS A 109 8.26 -14.55 -4.13
C CYS A 109 7.33 -14.07 -3.01
N ALA A 110 6.29 -13.29 -3.34
CA ALA A 110 5.28 -12.85 -2.38
C ALA A 110 4.50 -14.04 -1.78
N GLY A 111 4.08 -15.00 -2.62
CA GLY A 111 3.42 -16.21 -2.14
C GLY A 111 4.30 -17.03 -1.19
N LEU A 112 5.56 -17.27 -1.54
CA LEU A 112 6.51 -18.00 -0.71
C LEU A 112 6.79 -17.29 0.62
N TRP A 113 6.93 -15.97 0.60
CA TRP A 113 7.17 -15.20 1.82
C TRP A 113 5.94 -15.18 2.74
N ASN A 114 4.74 -15.01 2.17
CA ASN A 114 3.50 -15.08 2.93
C ASN A 114 3.32 -16.46 3.57
N PHE A 115 3.68 -17.53 2.86
CA PHE A 115 3.70 -18.89 3.45
C PHE A 115 4.70 -18.99 4.60
N ASN A 116 5.88 -18.41 4.49
CA ASN A 116 6.86 -18.40 5.58
C ASN A 116 6.41 -17.56 6.79
N LEU A 117 5.67 -16.46 6.58
CA LEU A 117 5.12 -15.65 7.68
C LEU A 117 3.96 -16.33 8.41
N ALA A 118 3.26 -17.25 7.75
CA ALA A 118 2.09 -17.95 8.28
C ALA A 118 2.43 -19.25 9.04
N ASN A 119 3.68 -19.72 8.96
CA ASN A 119 4.19 -20.89 9.69
C ASN A 119 5.20 -20.47 10.76
#